data_AF-A0A969TYC7-F1
#
_entry.id   AF-A0A969TYC7-F1
#
_cell.length_a   1.000
_cell.length_b   1.000
_cell.length_c   1.000
_cell.angle_alpha   90.00
_cell.angle_beta   90.00
_cell.angle_gamma   90.00
#
_symmetry.space_group_name_H-M   'P 1'
#
loop_
_entity.id
_entity.type
_entity.pdbx_description
1 polymer ?
#
loop_
_entity_poly.entity_id
_entity_poly.type
_entity_poly.pdbx_seq_one_letter_code
_entity_poly.pdbx_strand_id
1 'polypeptide(L)'
;MEKIFYFLLKLNRHSEDICPLNIGFQIKDRLGQIIIGTNTYLLSIDMEDVEFGQPVICQFKVNLPILPQQYTVNAAVANYDIAAEIT
;
A
#
# COMPACT_ATOMS: atom_id res chain seq x y z
N MET A 1 -6.55 -18.86 14.03
CA MET A 1 -6.68 -19.08 12.58
C MET A 1 -6.06 -17.89 11.89
N GLU A 2 -4.94 -18.09 11.23
CA GLU A 2 -4.36 -17.08 10.35
C GLU A 2 -5.30 -16.89 9.16
N LYS A 3 -5.64 -15.63 8.86
CA LYS A 3 -6.45 -15.27 7.71
C LYS A 3 -5.57 -14.52 6.73
N ILE A 4 -5.47 -15.05 5.51
CA ILE A 4 -4.75 -14.40 4.42
C ILE A 4 -5.69 -13.39 3.76
N PHE A 5 -5.23 -12.15 3.66
CA PHE A 5 -5.92 -11.07 2.96
C PHE A 5 -5.11 -10.63 1.76
N TYR A 6 -5.83 -10.23 0.71
CA TYR A 6 -5.26 -9.63 -0.48
C TYR A 6 -5.79 -8.21 -0.59
N PHE A 7 -4.88 -7.23 -0.61
CA PHE A 7 -5.22 -5.84 -0.84
C PHE A 7 -4.76 -5.47 -2.24
N LEU A 8 -5.72 -5.12 -3.10
CA LEU A 8 -5.46 -4.69 -4.46
C LEU A 8 -5.68 -3.18 -4.55
N LEU A 9 -4.63 -2.45 -4.87
CA LEU A 9 -4.69 -1.03 -5.17
C LEU A 9 -4.54 -0.86 -6.67
N LYS A 10 -5.60 -0.34 -7.31
CA LYS A 10 -5.60 -0.03 -8.74
C LYS A 10 -5.47 1.47 -8.93
N LEU A 11 -4.33 1.89 -9.47
CA LEU A 11 -4.11 3.25 -9.93
C LEU A 11 -4.47 3.31 -11.41
N ASN A 12 -5.60 3.94 -11.77
CA ASN A 12 -6.06 3.91 -13.17
C ASN A 12 -5.17 4.71 -14.13
N ARG A 13 -4.57 5.80 -13.64
CA ARG A 13 -3.64 6.68 -14.38
C ARG A 13 -2.69 7.36 -13.40
N HIS A 14 -1.52 7.72 -13.89
CA HIS A 14 -0.50 8.49 -13.17
C HIS A 14 0.29 9.36 -14.17
N SER A 15 0.92 10.43 -13.66
CA SER A 15 1.84 11.28 -14.41
C SER A 15 3.29 10.92 -14.09
N GLU A 16 4.22 11.46 -14.88
CA GLU A 16 5.66 11.28 -14.68
C GLU A 16 6.16 11.88 -13.35
N ASP A 17 5.46 12.90 -12.83
CA ASP A 17 5.88 13.66 -11.64
C ASP A 17 5.93 12.83 -10.35
N ILE A 18 5.25 11.68 -10.31
CA ILE A 18 5.18 10.81 -9.14
C ILE A 18 5.96 9.51 -9.31
N CYS A 19 6.75 9.40 -10.38
CA CYS A 19 7.54 8.21 -10.65
C CYS A 19 9.00 8.33 -10.17
N PRO A 20 9.66 7.20 -9.81
CA PRO A 20 9.09 5.85 -9.72
C PRO A 20 8.03 5.76 -8.62
N LEU A 21 7.02 4.90 -8.78
CA LEU A 21 5.87 4.87 -7.87
C LEU A 21 6.22 4.21 -6.52
N ASN A 22 5.89 4.88 -5.43
CA ASN A 22 5.74 4.28 -4.11
C ASN A 22 4.27 4.05 -3.81
N ILE A 23 3.83 2.80 -3.74
CA ILE A 23 2.43 2.46 -3.43
C ILE A 23 2.38 1.79 -2.07
N GLY A 24 1.49 2.24 -1.20
CA GLY A 24 1.38 1.70 0.15
C GLY A 24 -0.04 1.69 0.70
N PHE A 25 -0.16 1.00 1.83
CA PHE A 25 -1.39 0.97 2.61
C PHE A 25 -1.10 0.89 4.10
N GLN A 26 -2.09 1.25 4.91
CA GLN A 26 -2.15 1.05 6.35
C GLN A 26 -3.50 0.48 6.73
N ILE A 27 -3.53 -0.38 7.75
CA ILE A 27 -4.74 -0.86 8.38
C ILE A 27 -4.74 -0.40 9.82
N LYS A 28 -5.82 0.26 10.24
CA LYS A 28 -5.97 0.78 11.59
C LYS A 28 -7.12 0.11 12.31
N ASP A 29 -7.00 -0.05 13.62
CA ASP A 29 -8.08 -0.50 14.48
C ASP A 29 -9.14 0.59 14.69
N ARG A 30 -10.22 0.27 15.41
CA ARG A 30 -11.29 1.22 15.75
C ARG A 30 -10.83 2.42 16.58
N LEU A 31 -9.68 2.33 17.25
CA LEU A 31 -9.09 3.41 18.04
C LEU A 31 -8.10 4.25 17.22
N GLY A 32 -7.87 3.89 15.95
CA GLY A 32 -6.94 4.56 15.05
C GLY A 32 -5.49 4.05 15.16
N GLN A 33 -5.22 3.02 15.96
CA GLN A 33 -3.89 2.44 16.07
C GLN A 33 -3.53 1.70 14.79
N ILE A 34 -2.32 1.92 14.27
CA ILE A 34 -1.81 1.22 13.09
C ILE A 34 -1.47 -0.22 13.49
N ILE A 35 -2.13 -1.18 12.85
CA ILE A 35 -1.90 -2.61 13.08
C ILE A 35 -0.84 -3.13 12.12
N ILE A 36 -0.93 -2.69 10.88
CA ILE A 36 0.04 -2.96 9.84
C ILE A 36 0.05 -1.81 8.86
N GLY A 37 1.20 -1.60 8.24
CA GLY A 37 1.29 -0.85 7.01
C GLY A 37 2.62 -1.16 6.36
N THR A 38 2.65 -0.98 5.05
CA THR A 38 3.85 -1.14 4.25
C THR A 38 3.67 -0.37 2.95
N ASN A 39 4.75 -0.24 2.20
CA ASN A 39 4.74 0.31 0.85
C ASN A 39 5.78 -0.44 -0.01
N THR A 40 5.78 -0.18 -1.31
CA THR A 40 6.71 -0.84 -2.25
C THR A 40 8.16 -0.54 -1.91
N TYR A 41 8.48 0.68 -1.45
CA TYR A 41 9.82 1.05 -1.00
C TYR A 41 10.34 0.18 0.17
N LEU A 42 9.56 0.05 1.25
CA LEU A 42 9.90 -0.76 2.43
C LEU A 42 10.03 -2.26 2.09
N LEU A 43 9.37 -2.71 1.03
CA LEU A 43 9.46 -4.07 0.52
C LEU A 43 10.58 -4.27 -0.50
N SER A 44 11.34 -3.20 -0.83
CA SER A 44 12.34 -3.21 -1.90
C SER A 44 11.77 -3.71 -3.24
N ILE A 45 10.52 -3.35 -3.52
CA ILE A 45 9.86 -3.61 -4.79
C ILE A 45 10.05 -2.37 -5.67
N ASP A 46 10.84 -2.55 -6.72
CA ASP A 46 11.04 -1.52 -7.71
C ASP A 46 9.83 -1.45 -8.68
N MET A 47 9.44 -0.24 -9.02
CA MET A 47 8.30 0.07 -9.90
C MET A 47 8.77 0.84 -11.16
N GLU A 48 10.04 0.65 -11.56
CA GLU A 48 10.67 1.31 -12.72
C GLU A 48 9.99 1.04 -14.07
N ASP A 49 9.39 -0.14 -14.29
CA ASP A 49 8.81 -0.55 -15.59
C ASP A 49 7.34 -0.16 -15.80
N VAL A 50 6.83 0.81 -15.03
CA VAL A 50 5.42 1.18 -15.09
C VAL A 50 5.18 2.23 -16.18
N GLU A 51 4.47 1.87 -17.24
CA GLU A 51 4.14 2.78 -18.34
C GLU A 51 3.19 3.91 -17.90
N PHE A 52 3.60 5.16 -18.17
CA PHE A 52 2.82 6.35 -17.86
C PHE A 52 1.42 6.34 -18.52
N GLY A 53 0.44 6.84 -17.79
CA GLY A 53 -0.94 6.92 -18.27
C GLY A 53 -1.67 5.57 -18.36
N GLN A 54 -0.99 4.44 -18.10
CA GLN A 54 -1.63 3.12 -18.01
C GLN A 54 -2.04 2.77 -16.56
N PRO A 55 -3.04 1.87 -16.42
CA PRO A 55 -3.42 1.36 -15.12
C PRO A 55 -2.34 0.48 -14.49
N VAL A 56 -2.11 0.68 -13.20
CA VAL A 56 -1.18 -0.11 -12.37
C VAL A 56 -1.98 -0.84 -11.32
N ILE A 57 -1.68 -2.13 -11.11
CA ILE A 57 -2.27 -2.92 -10.04
C ILE A 57 -1.14 -3.36 -9.11
N CYS A 58 -1.17 -2.87 -7.87
CA CYS A 58 -0.29 -3.33 -6.81
C CYS A 58 -1.09 -4.26 -5.89
N GLN A 59 -0.59 -5.48 -5.68
CA GLN A 59 -1.22 -6.48 -4.83
C GLN A 59 -0.34 -6.80 -3.62
N PHE A 60 -0.89 -6.57 -2.44
CA PHE A 60 -0.27 -6.96 -1.17
C PHE A 60 -0.93 -8.22 -0.64
N LYS A 61 -0.12 -9.25 -0.35
CA LYS A 61 -0.55 -10.45 0.37
C LYS A 61 -0.15 -10.31 1.83
N VAL A 62 -1.14 -10.34 2.73
CA VAL A 62 -0.92 -10.03 4.14
C VAL A 62 -1.55 -11.11 5.01
N ASN A 63 -0.82 -11.54 6.03
CA ASN A 63 -1.37 -12.34 7.11
C ASN A 63 -1.77 -11.38 8.24
N LEU A 64 -3.07 -11.24 8.49
CA LEU A 64 -3.58 -10.26 9.45
C LEU A 64 -4.14 -10.93 10.71
N PRO A 65 -3.62 -10.60 11.90
CA PRO A 65 -4.22 -11.02 13.17
C PRO A 65 -5.41 -10.12 13.51
N ILE A 66 -6.48 -10.17 12.71
CA ILE A 66 -7.69 -9.40 12.97
C ILE A 66 -8.63 -10.10 13.95
N LEU A 67 -9.16 -9.31 14.88
CA LEU A 67 -10.26 -9.66 15.78
C LEU A 67 -11.60 -9.23 15.17
N PRO A 68 -12.74 -9.73 15.68
CA PRO A 68 -14.06 -9.30 15.21
C PRO A 68 -14.38 -7.85 15.64
N GLN A 69 -13.88 -6.87 14.89
CA GLN A 69 -14.10 -5.45 15.13
C GLN A 69 -14.05 -4.65 13.82
N GLN A 70 -14.27 -3.34 13.93
CA GLN A 70 -14.13 -2.42 12.80
C GLN A 70 -12.66 -2.05 12.58
N TYR A 71 -12.30 -1.94 11.30
CA TYR A 71 -10.99 -1.53 10.84
C TYR A 71 -11.14 -0.49 9.73
N THR A 72 -10.13 0.35 9.55
CA THR A 72 -10.02 1.23 8.40
C THR A 72 -8.80 0.86 7.59
N VAL A 73 -8.88 1.07 6.27
CA VAL A 73 -7.75 0.91 5.35
C VAL A 73 -7.47 2.26 4.73
N ASN A 74 -6.23 2.72 4.87
CA ASN A 74 -5.72 3.90 4.21
C ASN A 74 -4.78 3.45 3.10
N ALA A 75 -4.90 4.06 1.93
CA ALA A 75 -4.06 3.80 0.77
C ALA A 75 -3.37 5.09 0.36
N ALA A 76 -2.12 4.99 -0.10
CA ALA A 76 -1.33 6.14 -0.54
C ALA A 76 -0.48 5.79 -1.76
N VAL A 77 -0.25 6.81 -2.59
CA VAL A 77 0.67 6.78 -3.72
C VAL A 77 1.55 8.01 -3.62
N ALA A 78 2.86 7.84 -3.76
CA ALA A 78 3.87 8.89 -3.74
C ALA A 78 4.99 8.55 -4.74
N ASN A 79 5.99 9.42 -4.88
CA ASN A 79 7.25 9.06 -5.53
C ASN A 79 8.12 8.20 -4.60
N TYR A 80 8.98 7.36 -5.19
CA TYR A 80 9.81 6.36 -4.52
C TYR A 80 10.71 6.93 -3.42
N ASP A 81 11.20 8.16 -3.61
CA ASP A 81 12.07 8.84 -2.66
C ASP A 81 11.36 9.26 -1.36
N ILE A 82 10.03 9.28 -1.35
CA ILE A 82 9.26 9.56 -0.14
C ILE A 82 8.95 8.23 0.54
N ALA A 83 9.84 7.84 1.45
CA ALA A 83 9.51 6.87 2.47
C ALA A 83 8.54 7.53 3.47
N ALA A 84 7.25 7.23 3.36
CA ALA A 84 6.34 7.45 4.48
C ALA A 84 6.72 6.45 5.58
N GLU A 85 7.67 6.84 6.43
CA GLU A 85 7.99 6.07 7.62
C GLU A 85 6.73 5.99 8.50
N ILE A 86 6.34 4.76 8.81
CA ILE A 86 5.22 4.49 9.70
C ILE A 86 5.77 4.59 11.13
N THR A 87 5.89 5.81 11.66
CA THR A 87 6.13 6.07 13.08
C THR A 87 4.86 5.93 13.90
#